data_AF-U9USS6-F1
#
_entry.id   AF-U9USS6-F1
#
_cell.length_a   1.000
_cell.length_b   1.000
_cell.length_c   1.000
_cell.angle_alpha   90.00
_cell.angle_beta   90.00
_cell.angle_gamma   90.00
#
_symmetry.space_group_name_H-M   'P 1'
#
loop_
_entity.id
_entity.type
_entity.pdbx_description
1 polymer ?
#
loop_
_entity_poly.entity_id
_entity_poly.type
_entity_poly.pdbx_seq_one_letter_code
_entity_poly.pdbx_strand_id
1 'polypeptide(L)'
;MKICKGLRPKSNYKIPQLIFDIINQCWDADPLKRPNADELFRLISKLSYHAVDKDSVIYKQIKEADEINKKSSFSTVQSPLSSTSTLSYMTHPQAVYTSRLLDFKNLPEPKNADNDDLEYSDSLRMDFTKLDINSKDGRN
;
A
#
# COMPACT_ATOMS: atom_id res chain seq x y z
N MET A 1 -11.01 -3.12 20.18
CA MET A 1 -9.92 -3.14 19.17
C MET A 1 -10.38 -2.39 17.92
N LYS A 2 -9.84 -1.21 17.62
CA LYS A 2 -10.35 -0.33 16.52
C LYS A 2 -10.15 -0.93 15.12
N ILE A 3 -9.12 -1.76 14.94
CA ILE A 3 -8.82 -2.39 13.64
C ILE A 3 -9.87 -3.41 13.19
N CYS A 4 -10.58 -4.07 14.12
CA CYS A 4 -11.72 -4.93 13.80
C CYS A 4 -12.90 -4.12 13.24
N LYS A 5 -12.96 -2.82 13.54
CA LYS A 5 -13.98 -1.90 13.01
C LYS A 5 -13.55 -1.24 11.69
N GLY A 6 -12.53 -1.76 11.02
CA GLY A 6 -12.06 -1.24 9.73
C GLY A 6 -11.08 -0.07 9.83
N LEU A 7 -10.67 0.37 11.04
CA LEU A 7 -9.69 1.45 11.14
C LEU A 7 -8.33 0.98 10.59
N ARG A 8 -7.77 1.77 9.66
CA ARG A 8 -6.46 1.55 9.04
C ARG A 8 -5.62 2.83 9.10
N PRO A 9 -4.28 2.73 9.11
CA PRO A 9 -3.40 3.89 8.97
C PRO A 9 -3.73 4.70 7.71
N LYS A 10 -3.78 6.02 7.85
CA LYS A 10 -3.83 6.96 6.71
C LYS A 10 -2.41 7.44 6.44
N SER A 11 -2.02 7.49 5.17
CA SER A 11 -0.75 8.11 4.78
C SER A 11 -0.91 9.63 4.78
N ASN A 12 0.13 10.34 5.21
CA ASN A 12 0.22 11.79 5.04
C ASN A 12 0.83 12.19 3.68
N TYR A 13 1.25 11.21 2.88
CA TYR A 13 1.77 11.42 1.53
C TYR A 13 0.99 10.59 0.51
N LYS A 14 1.13 10.96 -0.76
CA LYS A 14 0.56 10.24 -1.89
C LYS A 14 1.29 8.94 -2.15
N ILE A 15 0.54 7.84 -2.17
CA ILE A 15 1.02 6.51 -2.54
C ILE A 15 0.57 6.21 -3.99
N PRO A 16 1.42 5.64 -4.85
CA PRO A 16 1.00 5.14 -6.17
C PRO A 16 -0.15 4.15 -6.04
N GLN A 17 -1.19 4.28 -6.87
CA GLN A 17 -2.43 3.52 -6.66
C GLN A 17 -2.23 2.02 -6.64
N LEU A 18 -1.41 1.48 -7.55
CA LEU A 18 -1.12 0.04 -7.59
C LEU A 18 -0.51 -0.48 -6.28
N ILE A 19 0.29 0.34 -5.59
CA ILE A 19 0.85 -0.02 -4.27
C ILE A 19 -0.23 0.07 -3.20
N PHE A 20 -1.07 1.10 -3.25
CA PHE A 20 -2.18 1.28 -2.32
C PHE A 20 -3.18 0.13 -2.39
N ASP A 21 -3.50 -0.34 -3.59
CA ASP A 21 -4.39 -1.50 -3.79
C ASP A 21 -3.81 -2.79 -3.19
N ILE A 22 -2.50 -3.02 -3.32
CA ILE A 22 -1.82 -4.17 -2.69
C ILE A 22 -1.89 -4.07 -1.17
N ILE A 23 -1.64 -2.89 -0.59
CA ILE A 23 -1.80 -2.65 0.85
C ILE A 23 -3.23 -2.96 1.28
N ASN A 24 -4.22 -2.51 0.49
CA ASN A 24 -5.62 -2.77 0.76
C ASN A 24 -5.99 -4.24 0.71
N GLN A 25 -5.41 -4.99 -0.20
CA GLN A 25 -5.63 -6.42 -0.31
C GLN A 25 -4.98 -7.19 0.86
N CYS A 26 -3.80 -6.79 1.30
CA CYS A 26 -3.07 -7.46 2.39
C CYS A 26 -3.81 -7.44 3.73
N TRP A 27 -4.66 -6.43 3.98
CA TRP A 27 -5.38 -6.27 5.23
C TRP A 27 -6.90 -6.39 5.10
N ASP A 28 -7.39 -7.02 4.03
CA ASP A 28 -8.82 -7.28 3.83
C ASP A 28 -9.38 -8.07 5.03
N ALA A 29 -10.57 -7.70 5.49
CA ALA A 29 -11.28 -8.41 6.54
C ALA A 29 -11.53 -9.88 6.19
N ASP A 30 -11.79 -10.18 4.91
CA ASP A 30 -11.94 -11.53 4.38
C ASP A 30 -10.55 -12.16 4.14
N PRO A 31 -10.16 -13.21 4.90
CA PRO A 31 -8.87 -13.86 4.72
C PRO A 31 -8.67 -14.47 3.31
N LEU A 32 -9.76 -14.86 2.64
CA LEU A 32 -9.70 -15.47 1.30
C LEU A 32 -9.36 -14.45 0.21
N LYS A 33 -9.53 -13.15 0.50
CA LYS A 33 -9.18 -12.07 -0.43
C LYS A 33 -7.74 -11.59 -0.29
N ARG A 34 -7.04 -11.99 0.79
CA ARG A 34 -5.64 -11.60 1.03
C ARG A 34 -4.71 -12.40 0.12
N PRO A 35 -3.66 -11.76 -0.44
CA PRO A 35 -2.64 -12.51 -1.14
C PRO A 35 -1.88 -13.40 -0.15
N ASN A 36 -1.51 -14.59 -0.59
CA ASN A 36 -0.51 -15.38 0.12
C ASN A 36 0.90 -14.77 -0.09
N ALA A 37 1.89 -15.29 0.64
CA ALA A 37 3.24 -14.73 0.61
C ALA A 37 3.91 -14.82 -0.78
N ASP A 38 3.68 -15.89 -1.54
CA ASP A 38 4.23 -16.07 -2.89
C ASP A 38 3.59 -15.10 -3.89
N GLU A 39 2.26 -14.96 -3.84
CA GLU A 39 1.51 -14.00 -4.64
C GLU A 39 1.99 -12.57 -4.39
N LEU A 40 2.12 -12.18 -3.11
CA LEU A 40 2.61 -10.87 -2.72
C LEU A 40 4.05 -10.63 -3.22
N PHE A 41 4.93 -11.63 -3.08
CA PHE A 41 6.30 -11.55 -3.58
C PHE A 41 6.34 -11.32 -5.10
N ARG A 42 5.52 -12.05 -5.87
CA ARG A 42 5.41 -11.89 -7.33
C ARG A 42 4.89 -10.51 -7.71
N LEU A 43 3.89 -10.00 -7.01
CA LEU A 43 3.32 -8.66 -7.23
C LEU A 43 4.38 -7.57 -7.01
N ILE A 44 5.07 -7.61 -5.88
CA ILE A 44 6.13 -6.64 -5.54
C ILE A 44 7.28 -6.72 -6.57
N SER A 45 7.68 -7.93 -6.96
CA SER A 45 8.74 -8.13 -7.97
C SER A 45 8.35 -7.54 -9.32
N LYS A 46 7.10 -7.75 -9.76
CA LYS A 46 6.57 -7.18 -11.01
C LYS A 46 6.54 -5.65 -10.96
N LEU A 47 6.05 -5.07 -9.86
CA LEU A 47 6.07 -3.62 -9.66
C LEU A 47 7.49 -3.06 -9.72
N SER A 48 8.45 -3.70 -9.04
CA SER A 48 9.85 -3.29 -9.05
C SER A 48 10.45 -3.31 -10.45
N TYR A 49 10.14 -4.34 -11.24
CA TYR A 49 10.62 -4.45 -12.62
C TYR A 49 10.08 -3.32 -13.52
N HIS A 50 8.79 -3.03 -13.43
CA HIS A 50 8.16 -1.98 -14.24
C HIS A 50 8.38 -0.56 -13.70
N ALA A 51 8.78 -0.40 -12.44
CA ALA A 51 9.03 0.92 -11.84
C ALA A 51 10.14 1.73 -12.50
N VAL A 52 10.95 1.13 -13.38
CA VAL A 52 11.98 1.83 -14.19
C VAL A 52 11.58 2.01 -15.66
N ASP A 53 10.50 1.36 -16.10
CA ASP A 53 9.96 1.48 -17.44
C ASP A 53 9.05 2.71 -17.53
N LYS A 54 9.49 3.72 -18.28
CA LYS A 54 8.82 5.02 -18.41
C LYS A 54 7.41 4.93 -18.98
N ASP A 55 7.13 3.89 -19.76
CA ASP A 55 5.83 3.71 -20.41
C ASP A 55 4.84 2.95 -19.52
N SER A 56 5.35 2.27 -18.48
CA SER A 56 4.54 1.51 -17.55
C SER A 56 3.58 2.37 -16.72
N VAL A 57 2.45 1.79 -16.33
CA VAL A 57 1.45 2.44 -15.47
C VAL A 57 2.05 2.79 -14.11
N ILE A 58 2.82 1.87 -13.51
CA ILE A 58 3.43 2.10 -12.19
C ILE A 58 4.42 3.25 -12.20
N TYR A 59 5.26 3.38 -13.24
CA TYR A 59 6.21 4.48 -13.35
C TYR A 59 5.48 5.83 -13.41
N LYS A 60 4.41 5.92 -14.20
CA LYS A 60 3.58 7.12 -14.32
C LYS A 60 2.95 7.49 -12.97
N GLN A 61 2.40 6.51 -12.24
CA GLN A 61 1.84 6.73 -10.89
C GLN A 61 2.90 7.15 -9.86
N ILE A 62 4.11 6.58 -9.91
CA ILE A 62 5.24 6.99 -9.06
C ILE A 62 5.59 8.45 -9.33
N LYS A 63 5.74 8.83 -10.60
CA LYS A 63 6.09 10.20 -10.98
C LYS A 63 5.02 11.20 -10.52
N GLU A 64 3.74 10.89 -10.70
CA GLU A 64 2.64 11.73 -10.24
C GLU A 64 2.64 11.88 -8.72
N ALA A 65 2.76 10.77 -7.99
CA ALA A 65 2.83 10.78 -6.53
C ALA A 65 4.01 11.63 -6.03
N ASP A 66 5.19 11.48 -6.64
CA ASP A 66 6.38 12.27 -6.33
C ASP A 66 6.18 13.77 -6.59
N GLU A 67 5.54 14.14 -7.70
CA GLU A 67 5.24 15.54 -8.02
C GLU A 67 4.27 16.17 -7.01
N ILE A 68 3.24 15.42 -6.57
CA ILE A 68 2.31 15.87 -5.54
C ILE A 68 3.03 16.03 -4.21
N ASN A 69 3.78 15.00 -3.80
CA ASN A 69 4.49 14.94 -2.52
C ASN A 69 5.55 16.04 -2.39
N LYS A 70 6.17 16.47 -3.49
CA LYS A 70 7.10 17.61 -3.53
C LYS A 70 6.41 18.97 -3.36
N LYS A 71 5.18 19.12 -3.85
CA LYS A 71 4.42 20.41 -3.83
C LYS A 71 3.75 20.66 -2.49
N SER A 72 3.14 19.64 -1.91
CA SER A 72 2.74 19.67 -0.51
C SER A 72 4.02 19.79 0.31
N SER A 73 4.13 20.75 1.22
CA SER A 73 5.34 21.07 1.97
C SER A 73 5.85 19.97 2.94
N PHE A 74 5.75 18.69 2.60
CA PHE A 74 6.45 17.56 3.23
C PHE A 74 7.95 17.54 2.92
N SER A 75 8.52 18.71 2.59
CA SER A 75 9.93 18.92 2.22
C SER A 75 10.94 18.57 3.35
N THR A 76 10.51 17.93 4.43
CA THR A 76 11.36 17.38 5.48
C THR A 76 11.30 15.85 5.60
N VAL A 77 10.62 15.15 4.70
CA VAL A 77 10.99 13.75 4.47
C VAL A 77 12.24 13.78 3.60
N GLN A 78 13.39 13.92 4.28
CA GLN A 78 14.69 13.53 3.73
C GLN A 78 14.45 12.26 2.91
N SER A 79 14.79 12.27 1.61
CA SER A 79 14.90 11.01 0.88
C SER A 79 15.71 10.06 1.77
N PRO A 80 15.18 8.89 2.21
CA PRO A 80 15.91 8.01 3.11
C PRO A 80 17.26 7.56 2.54
N LEU A 81 17.47 7.80 1.25
CA LEU A 81 18.63 7.36 0.50
C LEU A 81 19.76 8.39 0.46
N SER A 82 19.50 9.66 0.77
CA SER A 82 20.52 10.72 0.69
C SER A 82 20.63 11.42 2.03
N SER A 83 21.75 11.18 2.71
CA SER A 83 22.17 11.62 4.05
C SER A 83 21.62 10.78 5.21
N THR A 84 22.53 10.00 5.83
CA THR A 84 22.78 9.69 7.27
C THR A 84 21.68 9.90 8.32
N SER A 85 20.40 9.94 7.96
CA SER A 85 19.28 10.01 8.88
C SER A 85 19.11 8.62 9.47
N THR A 86 19.65 8.43 10.66
CA THR A 86 19.25 7.33 11.55
C THR A 86 17.73 7.27 11.54
N LEU A 87 17.16 6.21 10.98
CA LEU A 87 15.74 5.93 11.05
C LEU A 87 15.35 5.97 12.53
N SER A 88 14.73 7.05 12.98
CA SER A 88 14.28 7.19 14.37
C SER A 88 13.06 6.29 14.52
N TYR A 89 13.26 5.03 14.86
CA TYR A 89 12.19 4.13 15.23
C TYR A 89 11.64 4.58 16.60
N MET A 90 10.61 5.43 16.58
CA MET A 90 9.85 5.71 17.80
C MET A 90 9.01 4.49 18.14
N THR A 91 9.42 3.77 19.18
CA THR A 91 8.58 2.74 19.77
C THR A 91 7.48 3.41 20.59
N HIS A 92 6.22 3.08 20.32
CA HIS A 92 5.12 3.57 21.16
C HIS A 92 5.29 2.98 22.58
N PRO A 93 5.08 3.73 23.67
CA PRO A 93 5.27 3.21 25.05
C PRO A 93 4.45 1.96 25.38
N GLN A 94 3.39 1.69 24.60
CA GLN A 94 2.53 0.51 24.73
C GLN A 94 2.90 -0.65 23.79
N ALA A 95 3.93 -0.49 22.95
CA ALA A 95 4.36 -1.51 22.02
C ALA A 95 5.15 -2.60 22.75
N VAL A 96 4.81 -3.86 22.47
CA VAL A 96 5.52 -5.04 22.98
C VAL A 96 6.11 -5.78 21.78
N TYR A 97 7.43 -5.89 21.73
CA TYR A 97 8.18 -6.50 20.63
C TYR A 97 8.60 -7.95 20.91
N THR A 98 8.23 -8.48 22.08
CA THR A 98 8.41 -9.88 22.44
C THR A 98 7.10 -10.64 22.23
N SER A 99 7.22 -11.95 22.00
CA SER A 99 6.05 -12.82 21.92
C SER A 99 5.27 -12.79 23.23
N ARG A 100 3.94 -12.69 23.13
CA ARG A 100 3.02 -12.77 24.27
C ARG A 100 1.72 -13.42 23.84
N LEU A 101 1.09 -14.15 24.76
CA LEU A 101 -0.26 -14.64 24.54
C LEU A 101 -1.22 -13.46 24.50
N LEU A 102 -2.05 -13.41 23.46
CA LEU A 102 -3.12 -12.42 23.33
C LEU A 102 -4.45 -13.09 23.71
N ASP A 103 -4.98 -12.74 24.88
CA ASP A 103 -6.32 -13.17 25.30
C ASP A 103 -7.35 -12.12 24.86
N PHE A 104 -7.92 -12.32 23.68
CA PHE A 104 -8.98 -11.47 23.16
C PHE A 104 -10.35 -12.15 23.29
N LYS A 105 -11.03 -11.89 24.41
CA LYS A 105 -12.43 -12.31 24.57
C LYS A 105 -13.36 -11.34 23.84
N ASN A 106 -14.32 -11.87 23.07
CA ASN A 106 -15.41 -11.10 22.46
C ASN A 106 -14.97 -10.01 21.46
N LEU A 107 -14.07 -10.33 20.53
CA LEU A 107 -13.80 -9.40 19.41
C LEU A 107 -15.01 -9.32 18.47
N PRO A 108 -15.35 -8.13 17.95
CA PRO A 108 -16.34 -8.02 16.90
C PRO A 108 -15.82 -8.63 15.60
N GLU A 109 -16.73 -9.03 14.72
CA GLU A 109 -16.40 -9.47 13.37
C GLU A 109 -15.59 -8.37 12.65
N PRO A 110 -14.46 -8.72 12.00
CA PRO A 110 -13.65 -7.75 11.29
C PRO A 110 -14.45 -7.21 10.09
N LYS A 111 -14.44 -5.88 9.92
CA LYS A 111 -14.95 -5.21 8.72
C LYS A 111 -13.87 -4.39 8.04
N ASN A 112 -14.02 -4.17 6.73
CA ASN A 112 -13.20 -3.23 5.98
C ASN A 112 -13.58 -1.78 6.34
N ALA A 113 -12.71 -0.82 6.02
CA ALA A 113 -13.05 0.60 6.14
C ALA A 113 -14.21 0.93 5.19
N ASP A 114 -15.11 1.81 5.63
CA ASP A 114 -16.19 2.29 4.77
C ASP A 114 -15.56 3.21 3.68
N ASN A 115 -15.91 2.99 2.41
CA ASN A 115 -15.26 3.66 1.25
C ASN A 115 -15.41 5.20 1.26
N ASP A 116 -16.32 5.77 2.06
CA ASP A 116 -16.57 7.21 2.14
C ASP A 116 -15.37 8.01 2.68
N ASP A 117 -14.40 7.33 3.30
CA ASP A 117 -13.16 7.91 3.82
C ASP A 117 -11.98 7.83 2.83
N LEU A 118 -12.21 7.27 1.63
CA LEU A 118 -11.23 7.14 0.54
C LEU A 118 -11.48 8.24 -0.50
N GLU A 119 -10.90 9.42 -0.27
CA GLU A 119 -10.80 10.46 -1.29
C GLU A 119 -9.75 10.03 -2.34
N TYR A 120 -10.08 9.03 -3.15
CA TYR A 120 -9.25 8.63 -4.28
C TYR A 120 -10.08 8.02 -5.40
N SER A 121 -10.21 8.81 -6.47
CA SER A 121 -10.50 8.44 -7.86
C SER A 121 -11.12 7.07 -8.09
N ASP A 122 -12.37 7.09 -8.56
CA ASP A 122 -13.22 5.99 -9.05
C ASP A 122 -12.64 5.19 -10.25
N SER A 123 -11.32 5.23 -10.43
CA SER A 123 -10.58 4.51 -11.47
C SER A 123 -10.31 3.08 -11.02
N LEU A 124 -11.28 2.20 -11.31
CA LEU A 124 -11.12 0.77 -11.52
C LEU A 124 -10.61 -0.01 -10.29
N ARG A 125 -11.53 -0.75 -9.66
CA ARG A 125 -11.19 -1.90 -8.82
C ARG A 125 -10.46 -2.93 -9.68
N MET A 126 -9.12 -2.85 -9.72
CA MET A 126 -8.29 -3.67 -10.61
C MET A 126 -8.30 -5.14 -10.13
N ASP A 127 -8.70 -6.03 -11.02
CA ASP A 127 -8.57 -7.48 -10.84
C ASP A 127 -7.15 -7.91 -11.23
N PHE A 128 -6.29 -8.14 -10.23
CA PHE A 128 -4.86 -8.45 -10.43
C PHE A 128 -4.63 -9.78 -11.14
N THR A 129 -5.62 -10.69 -11.16
CA THR A 129 -5.55 -11.93 -11.94
C THR A 129 -5.55 -11.66 -13.46
N LYS A 130 -5.93 -10.45 -13.87
CA LYS A 130 -6.04 -9.99 -15.27
C LYS A 130 -5.09 -8.84 -15.61
N LEU A 131 -4.08 -8.56 -14.79
CA LEU A 131 -3.07 -7.55 -15.11
C LEU A 131 -2.16 -8.04 -16.25
N ASP A 132 -2.65 -7.85 -17.46
CA ASP A 132 -1.85 -7.88 -18.67
C ASP A 132 -1.05 -6.58 -18.75
N ILE A 133 0.08 -6.56 -18.06
CA ILE A 133 1.01 -5.41 -18.06
C ILE A 133 1.69 -5.26 -19.44
N ASN A 134 1.46 -6.22 -20.34
CA ASN A 134 1.90 -6.21 -21.72
C ASN A 134 0.70 -6.38 -22.67
N SER A 135 -0.23 -5.42 -22.74
CA SER A 135 -0.96 -5.28 -24.00
C SER A 135 0.02 -4.74 -25.04
N LYS A 136 0.84 -5.64 -25.62
CA LYS A 136 1.37 -5.42 -26.95
C LYS A 136 0.14 -5.46 -27.85
N ASP A 137 -0.42 -4.29 -28.12
CA ASP A 137 -1.36 -4.12 -29.22
C ASP A 137 -0.60 -4.50 -30.49
N GLY A 138 -0.79 -5.74 -30.92
CA GLY A 138 -0.27 -6.26 -32.16
C GLY A 138 -0.97 -5.53 -33.28
N ARG A 139 -0.27 -4.55 -33.87
CA ARG A 139 -0.58 -4.06 -35.20
C ARG A 139 0.70 -4.09 -36.04
N ASN A 140 0.76 -5.14 -36.86
CA ASN A 140 1.47 -5.12 -38.13
C ASN A 140 0.92 -3.99 -39.01
#